data_AF-A0A1I0DJM6-F1
#
_entry.id   AF-A0A1I0DJM6-F1
#
_cell.length_a   1.000
_cell.length_b   1.000
_cell.length_c   1.000
_cell.angle_alpha   90.00
_cell.angle_beta   90.00
_cell.angle_gamma   90.00
#
_symmetry.space_group_name_H-M   'P 1'
#
loop_
_entity.id
_entity.type
_entity.pdbx_description
1 polymer ?
#
loop_
_entity_poly.entity_id
_entity_poly.type
_entity_poly.pdbx_seq_one_letter_code
_entity_poly.pdbx_strand_id
1 'polypeptide(L)' 'MNSGQKQFYDYILKRVRAGNEEKAKVLLNESFTRQEAGTFNQEYLQLFEIEMLDLIQDEDKVEVEMIMNQFGKKIK' A
#
# COMPACT_ATOMS: atom_id res chain seq x y z
N MET A 1 -7.90 -7.34 -9.15
CA MET A 1 -7.41 -7.79 -7.82
C MET A 1 -7.14 -9.29 -7.78
N ASN A 2 -5.88 -9.66 -7.62
CA ASN A 2 -5.46 -11.04 -7.35
C ASN A 2 -5.50 -11.37 -5.84
N SER A 3 -5.22 -12.63 -5.48
CA SER A 3 -5.26 -13.09 -4.08
C SER A 3 -4.30 -12.33 -3.16
N GLY A 4 -3.09 -12.01 -3.63
CA GLY A 4 -2.09 -11.25 -2.86
C GLY A 4 -2.52 -9.81 -2.63
N GLN A 5 -3.06 -9.15 -3.65
CA GLN A 5 -3.59 -7.79 -3.54
C GLN A 5 -4.78 -7.73 -2.57
N LYS A 6 -5.68 -8.72 -2.60
CA LYS A 6 -6.78 -8.80 -1.63
C LYS A 6 -6.28 -8.97 -0.19
N GLN A 7 -5.29 -9.84 0.01
CA GLN A 7 -4.68 -10.05 1.33
C GLN A 7 -4.04 -8.75 1.85
N PHE A 8 -3.28 -8.05 1.01
CA PHE A 8 -2.67 -6.77 1.37
C PHE A 8 -3.71 -5.69 1.65
N TYR A 9 -4.78 -5.62 0.85
CA TYR A 9 -5.90 -4.70 1.06
C TYR A 9 -6.57 -4.91 2.43
N ASP A 10 -6.98 -6.14 2.72
CA ASP A 10 -7.63 -6.48 3.99
C ASP A 10 -6.68 -6.26 5.18
N TYR A 11 -5.39 -6.49 4.98
CA TYR A 11 -4.34 -6.29 5.97
C TYR A 11 -4.15 -4.80 6.30
N ILE A 12 -4.09 -3.94 5.28
CA ILE A 12 -3.90 -2.49 5.44
C ILE A 12 -5.13 -1.86 6.09
N LEU A 13 -6.35 -2.20 5.64
CA LEU A 13 -7.56 -1.57 6.19
C LEU A 13 -7.78 -1.79 7.68
N LYS A 14 -7.23 -2.87 8.25
CA LYS A 14 -7.27 -3.11 9.71
C LYS A 14 -6.34 -2.19 10.51
N ARG A 15 -5.35 -1.59 9.85
CA ARG A 15 -4.27 -0.78 10.42
C ARG A 15 -4.38 0.70 10.06
N VAL A 16 -5.38 1.06 9.26
CA VAL A 16 -5.67 2.46 8.94
C VAL A 16 -6.24 3.15 10.18
N ARG A 17 -5.85 4.41 10.37
CA ARG A 17 -6.43 5.27 11.40
C ARG A 17 -7.91 5.51 11.09
N ALA A 18 -8.75 5.52 12.12
CA ALA A 18 -10.18 5.74 11.96
C ALA A 18 -10.48 7.04 11.19
N GLY A 19 -11.35 6.96 10.19
CA GLY A 19 -11.72 8.08 9.32
C GLY A 19 -10.88 8.23 8.06
N ASN A 20 -9.79 7.47 7.90
CA ASN A 20 -8.94 7.47 6.72
C ASN A 20 -9.18 6.26 5.79
N GLU A 21 -10.13 5.38 6.10
CA GLU A 21 -10.36 4.12 5.38
C GLU A 21 -10.63 4.37 3.91
N GLU A 22 -11.45 5.36 3.57
CA GLU A 22 -11.79 5.64 2.18
C GLU A 22 -10.57 6.12 1.38
N LYS A 23 -9.72 6.97 1.96
CA LYS A 23 -8.47 7.41 1.34
C LYS A 23 -7.53 6.23 1.10
N ALA A 24 -7.39 5.36 2.09
CA ALA A 24 -6.55 4.17 1.97
C ALA A 24 -7.05 3.23 0.86
N LYS A 25 -8.37 3.03 0.74
CA LYS A 25 -8.95 2.23 -0.35
C LYS A 25 -8.65 2.82 -1.72
N VAL A 26 -8.78 4.14 -1.88
CA VAL A 26 -8.47 4.82 -3.15
C VAL A 26 -7.01 4.60 -3.54
N LEU A 27 -6.07 4.83 -2.61
CA LEU A 27 -4.63 4.61 -2.85
C LEU A 27 -4.32 3.14 -3.18
N LEU A 28 -4.90 2.19 -2.44
CA LEU A 28 -4.72 0.77 -2.71
C LEU A 28 -5.24 0.40 -4.11
N ASN A 29 -6.45 0.85 -4.47
CA ASN A 29 -7.03 0.57 -5.78
C ASN A 29 -6.21 1.18 -6.92
N GLU A 30 -5.71 2.41 -6.77
CA GLU A 30 -4.81 3.02 -7.74
C GLU A 30 -3.51 2.21 -7.88
N SER A 31 -2.92 1.80 -6.75
CA SER A 31 -1.70 0.98 -6.74
C SER A 31 -1.88 -0.34 -7.49
N PHE A 32 -3.01 -1.01 -7.29
CA PHE A 32 -3.32 -2.28 -7.95
C PHE A 32 -3.57 -2.08 -9.44
N THR A 33 -4.26 -1.01 -9.82
CA THR A 33 -4.47 -0.65 -11.23
C THR A 33 -3.13 -0.42 -11.93
N ARG A 34 -2.19 0.28 -11.29
CA ARG A 34 -0.84 0.49 -11.83
C ARG A 34 -0.02 -0.79 -11.90
N GLN A 35 -0.17 -1.70 -10.93
CA GLN A 35 0.48 -3.02 -10.99
C GLN A 35 -0.05 -3.85 -12.16
N GLU A 36 -1.37 -3.86 -12.38
CA GLU A 36 -2.01 -4.54 -13.51
C GLU A 36 -1.60 -3.91 -14.86
N ALA A 37 -1.44 -2.57 -14.91
CA ALA A 37 -0.98 -1.85 -16.10
C ALA A 37 0.53 -1.90 -16.34
N GLY A 38 1.32 -2.47 -15.41
CA GLY A 38 2.78 -2.48 -15.50
C GLY A 38 3.45 -1.10 -15.30
N THR A 39 2.73 -0.13 -14.74
CA THR A 39 3.20 1.25 -14.49
C THR A 39 3.52 1.52 -13.02
N PHE A 40 3.38 0.52 -12.15
CA PHE A 40 3.83 0.58 -10.76
C PHE A 40 5.35 0.39 -10.71
N ASN A 41 6.10 1.48 -10.63
CA ASN A 41 7.57 1.50 -10.61
C ASN A 41 8.13 1.96 -9.24
N GLN A 42 9.46 2.02 -9.10
CA GLN A 42 10.12 2.43 -7.85
C GLN A 42 9.75 3.85 -7.41
N GLU A 43 9.64 4.79 -8.34
CA GLU A 43 9.27 6.17 -8.02
C GLU A 43 7.85 6.25 -7.46
N TYR A 44 6.91 5.55 -8.08
CA TYR A 44 5.54 5.48 -7.58
C TYR A 44 5.45 4.74 -6.25
N LEU A 45 6.26 3.69 -6.04
CA LEU A 45 6.32 3.00 -4.75
C LEU A 45 6.70 3.96 -3.62
N GLN A 46 7.69 4.83 -3.82
CA GLN A 46 8.11 5.80 -2.80
C GLN A 46 6.98 6.79 -2.46
N LEU A 47 6.28 7.30 -3.48
CA LEU A 47 5.12 8.18 -3.27
C LEU A 47 3.99 7.45 -2.52
N PHE A 48 3.67 6.24 -2.96
CA PHE A 48 2.66 5.40 -2.33
C PHE A 48 3.02 5.08 -0.87
N GLU A 49 4.28 4.76 -0.58
CA GLU A 49 4.75 4.46 0.77
C GLU A 49 4.58 5.64 1.72
N ILE A 50 4.99 6.85 1.30
CA ILE A 50 4.81 8.07 2.09
C ILE A 50 3.33 8.32 2.39
N GLU A 51 2.47 8.29 1.36
CA GLU A 51 1.04 8.55 1.52
C GLU A 51 0.35 7.47 2.33
N MET A 52 0.68 6.20 2.11
CA MET A 52 0.09 5.09 2.84
C MET A 52 0.46 5.14 4.31
N LEU A 53 1.74 5.37 4.65
CA LEU A 53 2.19 5.44 6.04
C LEU A 53 1.50 6.57 6.82
N ASP A 54 1.18 7.71 6.19
CA ASP A 54 0.44 8.79 6.86
C ASP A 54 -0.99 8.36 7.29
N LEU A 55 -1.59 7.42 6.58
CA LEU A 55 -2.93 6.90 6.90
C LEU A 55 -2.92 5.78 7.95
N ILE A 56 -1.76 5.18 8.22
CA ILE A 56 -1.59 4.02 9.11
C ILE A 56 -1.40 4.44 10.57
N GLN A 57 -1.92 3.61 11.49
CA GLN A 57 -1.72 3.76 12.94
C GLN A 57 -0.23 3.74 13.28
N ASP A 58 0.21 4.56 14.23
CA ASP A 58 1.65 4.75 14.50
C ASP A 58 2.36 3.44 14.88
N GLU A 59 1.68 2.55 15.61
CA GLU A 59 2.17 1.24 16.02
C GLU A 59 2.38 0.25 14.86
N ASP A 60 1.68 0.46 13.74
CA ASP A 60 1.73 -0.43 12.58
C ASP A 60 2.67 0.07 11.46
N LYS A 61 3.10 1.34 11.51
CA LYS A 61 3.88 1.97 10.43
C LYS A 61 5.13 1.19 10.05
N VAL A 62 5.91 0.78 11.05
CA VAL A 62 7.17 0.05 10.83
C VAL A 62 6.92 -1.30 10.14
N GLU A 63 5.85 -2.01 10.52
CA GLU A 63 5.49 -3.29 9.88
C GLU A 63 5.07 -3.09 8.42
N VAL A 64 4.24 -2.07 8.17
CA VAL A 64 3.76 -1.73 6.83
C VAL A 64 4.90 -1.28 5.91
N GLU A 65 5.80 -0.42 6.40
CA GLU A 65 7.02 0.01 5.72
C GLU A 65 7.91 -1.18 5.34
N MET A 66 8.12 -2.14 6.26
CA MET A 66 8.91 -3.33 5.96
C MET A 66 8.30 -4.18 4.84
N ILE A 67 6.97 -4.34 4.81
CA ILE A 67 6.28 -5.10 3.76
C ILE A 67 6.44 -4.39 2.40
N MET A 68 6.26 -3.08 2.35
CA MET A 68 6.43 -2.30 1.12
C MET A 68 7.87 -2.32 0.61
N ASN A 69 8.86 -2.21 1.51
CA ASN A 69 10.27 -2.36 1.16
C ASN A 69 10.62 -3.75 0.61
N GLN A 70 10.07 -4.83 1.20
CA GLN A 70 10.25 -6.19 0.67
C GLN A 70 9.59 -6.36 -0.70
N PHE A 71 8.45 -5.73 -0.92
CA PHE A 71 7.79 -5.70 -2.21
C PHE A 71 8.62 -4.94 -3.25
N GLY A 72 9.14 -3.76 -2.89
CA GLY A 72 9.98 -2.92 -3.74
C GLY A 72 11.21 -3.62 -4.29
N LYS A 73 11.83 -4.53 -3.53
CA LYS A 73 12.96 -5.35 -4.03
C LYS A 73 12.62 -6.24 -5.22
N LYS A 74 11.33 -6.49 -5.49
CA LYS A 74 10.84 -7.31 -6.61
C LYS A 74 10.42 -6.46 -7.82
N ILE A 75 10.34 -5.14 -7.64
CA ILE A 75 9.95 -4.21 -8.70
C ILE A 75 11.21 -3.84 -9.47
N LYS A 76 11.15 -4.06 -10.79
CA LYS A 76 12.25 -3.73 -11.71
C LYS A 76 12.38 -2.23 -11.92
#